data_AF-A0A918X638-F1
#
_entry.id   AF-A0A918X638-F1
#
_cell.length_a   1.000
_cell.length_b   1.000
_cell.length_c   1.000
_cell.angle_alpha   90.00
_cell.angle_beta   90.00
_cell.angle_gamma   90.00
#
_symmetry.space_group_name_H-M   'P 1'
#
loop_
_entity.id
_entity.type
_entity.pdbx_description
1 polymer ?
#
loop_
_entity_poly.entity_id
_entity_poly.type
_entity_poly.pdbx_seq_one_letter_code
_entity_poly.pdbx_strand_id
1 'polypeptide(L)'
;MLDARDATLLTHGLDQPTNSGLPALVSLAHAIREDEPAVIQGITTPFNSGVNEGRLTHLKLQKLIMAGRAGVPLLHHRVILIALLRRQYR
;
A
#
# COMPACT_ATOMS: atom_id res chain seq x y z
N MET A 1 -4.01 8.60 12.28
CA MET A 1 -2.61 8.43 11.79
C MET A 1 -2.43 9.43 10.65
N LEU A 2 -1.64 10.48 10.90
CA LEU A 2 -1.64 11.79 10.22
C LEU A 2 -3.00 12.52 10.28
N ASP A 3 -3.48 12.74 11.50
CA ASP A 3 -4.80 13.36 11.75
C ASP A 3 -4.83 14.86 11.43
N ALA A 4 -3.66 15.50 11.39
CA ALA A 4 -3.53 16.92 11.06
C ALA A 4 -3.80 17.25 9.58
N ARG A 5 -3.73 16.25 8.68
CA ARG A 5 -3.82 16.42 7.22
C ARG A 5 -2.95 17.53 6.64
N ASP A 6 -1.82 17.79 7.30
CA ASP A 6 -0.87 18.81 6.94
C ASP A 6 0.42 18.16 6.42
N ALA A 7 0.74 18.43 5.15
CA ALA A 7 1.93 17.92 4.49
C ALA A 7 3.09 18.95 4.43
N THR A 8 2.93 20.12 5.04
CA THR A 8 3.91 21.23 4.94
C THR A 8 5.30 20.83 5.43
N LEU A 9 5.39 19.89 6.38
CA LEU A 9 6.65 19.40 6.92
C LEU A 9 7.35 18.34 6.06
N LEU A 10 6.68 17.79 5.05
CA LEU A 10 7.18 16.61 4.33
C LEU A 10 8.51 16.90 3.63
N THR A 11 8.57 17.97 2.83
CA THR A 11 9.72 18.22 1.96
C THR A 11 11.02 18.46 2.76
N HIS A 12 10.97 19.27 3.82
CA HIS A 12 12.15 19.55 4.65
C HIS A 12 12.41 18.47 5.72
N GLY A 13 11.37 17.74 6.14
CA GLY A 13 11.50 16.65 7.10
C GLY A 13 12.32 15.46 6.57
N LEU A 14 12.49 15.35 5.25
CA LEU A 14 13.24 14.26 4.62
C LEU A 14 14.77 14.50 4.59
N ASP A 15 15.25 15.69 4.93
CA ASP A 15 16.69 15.99 4.90
C ASP A 15 17.46 15.26 6.00
N GLN A 16 16.87 15.13 7.18
CA GLN A 16 17.48 14.39 8.29
C GLN A 16 17.66 12.89 7.98
N PRO A 17 16.63 12.12 7.55
CA PRO A 17 16.80 10.71 7.21
C PRO A 17 17.72 10.50 5.99
N THR A 18 17.75 11.44 5.04
CA THR A 18 18.67 11.41 3.89
C THR A 18 20.14 11.52 4.30
N ASN A 19 20.44 12.34 5.30
CA ASN A 19 21.81 12.56 5.77
C ASN A 19 22.19 11.69 6.99
N SER A 20 21.32 10.76 7.38
CA SER A 20 21.51 9.93 8.59
C SER A 20 22.64 8.90 8.48
N GLY A 21 23.12 8.60 7.27
CA GLY A 21 24.06 7.51 7.00
C GLY A 21 23.47 6.11 7.21
N LEU A 22 22.19 5.99 7.58
CA LEU A 22 21.49 4.72 7.78
C LEU A 22 20.83 4.30 6.45
N PRO A 23 21.30 3.23 5.78
CA PRO A 23 20.85 2.90 4.43
C PRO A 23 19.32 2.74 4.29
N ALA A 24 18.67 2.18 5.30
CA ALA A 24 17.22 2.03 5.33
C ALA A 24 16.47 3.37 5.36
N LEU A 25 16.95 4.34 6.15
CA LEU A 25 16.32 5.67 6.23
C LEU A 25 16.59 6.49 4.97
N VAL A 26 17.80 6.38 4.41
CA VAL A 26 18.15 7.02 3.14
C VAL A 26 17.25 6.48 2.02
N SER A 27 17.11 5.16 1.91
CA SER A 27 16.24 4.53 0.91
C SER A 27 14.77 4.90 1.11
N LEU A 28 14.29 4.96 2.35
CA LEU A 28 12.93 5.40 2.65
C LEU A 28 12.70 6.86 2.22
N ALA A 29 13.63 7.77 2.57
CA ALA A 29 13.52 9.17 2.20
C ALA A 29 13.53 9.36 0.68
N HIS A 30 14.35 8.57 -0.04
CA HIS A 30 14.35 8.55 -1.50
C HIS A 30 13.00 8.12 -2.07
N ALA A 31 12.45 7.00 -1.60
CA ALA A 31 11.16 6.50 -2.05
C ALA A 31 10.01 7.50 -1.80
N ILE A 32 10.02 8.17 -0.64
CA ILE A 32 9.02 9.20 -0.33
C ILE A 32 9.18 10.42 -1.27
N ARG A 33 10.41 10.81 -1.61
CA ARG A 33 10.66 11.91 -2.56
C ARG A 33 10.22 11.56 -3.99
N GLU A 34 10.47 10.32 -4.44
CA GLU A 34 10.03 9.87 -5.77
C GLU A 34 8.51 9.92 -5.93
N ASP A 35 7.78 9.54 -4.87
CA ASP A 35 6.31 9.54 -4.84
C ASP A 35 5.71 10.75 -4.08
N GLU A 36 6.46 11.85 -3.94
CA GLU A 36 6.06 13.01 -3.12
C GLU A 36 4.65 13.53 -3.43
N PRO A 37 4.22 13.68 -4.70
CA PRO A 37 2.86 14.12 -5.01
C PRO A 37 1.78 13.16 -4.47
N ALA A 38 2.03 11.85 -4.54
CA ALA A 38 1.10 10.84 -4.03
C ALA A 38 1.05 10.84 -2.50
N VAL A 39 2.21 11.03 -1.86
CA VAL A 39 2.30 11.15 -0.39
C VAL A 39 1.58 12.41 0.09
N ILE A 40 1.80 13.56 -0.54
CA ILE A 40 1.10 14.82 -0.22
C ILE A 40 -0.42 14.62 -0.34
N GLN A 41 -0.90 13.99 -1.41
CA GLN A 41 -2.33 13.69 -1.54
C GLN A 41 -2.83 12.72 -0.46
N GLY A 42 -2.06 11.67 -0.13
CA GLY A 42 -2.42 10.72 0.91
C GLY A 42 -2.51 11.35 2.31
N ILE A 43 -1.75 12.43 2.56
CA ILE A 43 -1.80 13.19 3.81
C ILE A 43 -2.96 14.18 3.82
N THR A 44 -3.11 14.97 2.75
CA THR A 44 -4.03 16.12 2.71
C THR A 44 -5.48 15.73 2.45
N THR A 45 -5.73 14.55 1.88
CA THR A 45 -7.08 14.07 1.54
C THR A 45 -7.59 13.03 2.55
N PRO A 46 -8.91 12.77 2.62
CA PRO A 46 -9.44 11.66 3.41
C PRO A 46 -9.20 10.28 2.78
N PHE A 47 -8.65 10.22 1.56
CA PHE A 47 -8.51 8.97 0.83
C PHE A 47 -7.30 8.18 1.32
N ASN A 48 -7.44 6.86 1.38
CA ASN A 48 -6.36 5.94 1.72
C ASN A 48 -6.43 4.67 0.88
N SER A 49 -5.31 3.95 0.83
CA SER A 49 -5.19 2.69 0.10
C SER A 49 -5.68 1.47 0.88
N GLY A 50 -6.22 1.62 2.09
CA GLY A 50 -6.50 0.51 3.01
C GLY A 50 -7.46 -0.54 2.43
N VAL A 51 -8.49 -0.12 1.68
CA VAL A 51 -9.39 -1.07 1.00
C VAL A 51 -8.65 -1.88 -0.08
N ASN A 52 -7.76 -1.23 -0.83
CA ASN A 52 -6.98 -1.86 -1.88
C ASN A 52 -5.94 -2.81 -1.27
N GLU A 53 -5.27 -2.40 -0.20
CA GLU A 53 -4.31 -3.22 0.55
C GLU A 53 -4.98 -4.45 1.19
N GLY A 54 -6.19 -4.31 1.72
CA GLY A 54 -6.99 -5.42 2.21
C GLY A 54 -7.30 -6.43 1.10
N ARG A 55 -7.75 -5.94 -0.07
CA ARG A 55 -8.00 -6.78 -1.25
C ARG A 55 -6.74 -7.50 -1.73
N LEU A 56 -5.61 -6.79 -1.79
CA LEU A 56 -4.32 -7.36 -2.16
C LEU A 56 -3.85 -8.40 -1.15
N THR A 57 -4.05 -8.16 0.14
CA THR A 57 -3.75 -9.11 1.21
C THR A 57 -4.55 -10.40 1.07
N HIS A 58 -5.85 -10.30 0.76
CA HIS A 58 -6.65 -11.50 0.46
C HIS A 58 -6.13 -12.28 -0.76
N LEU A 59 -5.72 -11.58 -1.82
CA LEU A 59 -5.15 -12.21 -3.01
C LEU A 59 -3.80 -12.88 -2.70
N LYS A 60 -2.92 -12.21 -1.94
CA LYS A 60 -1.65 -12.76 -1.46
C LYS A 60 -1.87 -13.99 -0.59
N LEU A 61 -2.83 -13.94 0.34
CA LEU A 61 -3.20 -15.09 1.17
C LEU A 61 -3.67 -16.26 0.31
N GLN A 62 -4.49 -15.99 -0.71
CA GLN A 62 -4.97 -17.04 -1.61
C GLN A 62 -3.84 -17.70 -2.40
N LYS A 63 -2.87 -16.91 -2.88
CA LYS A 63 -1.65 -17.46 -3.50
C LYS A 63 -0.83 -18.26 -2.50
N LEU A 64 -0.75 -17.81 -1.24
CA LEU A 64 0.00 -18.45 -0.16
C LEU A 64 -0.58 -19.82 0.21
N ILE A 65 -1.89 -19.94 0.43
CA ILE A 65 -2.55 -21.23 0.75
C ILE A 65 -2.46 -22.23 -0.42
N MET A 66 -2.22 -21.74 -1.63
CA MET A 66 -1.99 -22.55 -2.83
C MET A 66 -0.49 -22.88 -3.03
N ALA A 67 0.35 -22.59 -2.03
CA ALA A 67 1.79 -22.79 -2.04
C ALA A 67 2.48 -22.17 -3.28
N GLY A 68 2.01 -20.98 -3.70
CA GLY A 68 2.56 -20.26 -4.85
C GLY A 68 2.21 -20.85 -6.22
N ARG A 69 1.50 -21.99 -6.30
CA ARG A 69 1.16 -22.68 -7.56
C ARG A 69 0.08 -21.98 -8.39
N ALA A 70 -0.53 -20.93 -7.85
CA ALA A 70 -1.55 -20.17 -8.55
C ALA A 70 -0.90 -19.09 -9.44
N GLY A 71 -0.88 -19.35 -10.75
CA GLY A 71 -0.63 -18.32 -11.77
C GLY A 71 -1.80 -17.34 -11.91
N VAL A 72 -1.62 -16.28 -12.71
CA VAL A 72 -2.62 -15.21 -12.91
C VAL A 72 -4.01 -15.74 -13.31
N PRO A 73 -4.16 -16.69 -14.26
CA PRO A 73 -5.48 -17.19 -14.65
C PRO A 73 -6.23 -17.86 -13.49
N LEU A 74 -5.53 -18.60 -12.63
CA LEU A 74 -6.12 -19.30 -11.49
C LEU A 74 -6.49 -18.33 -10.36
N LEU A 75 -5.63 -17.34 -10.09
CA LEU A 75 -5.93 -16.27 -9.13
C LEU A 75 -7.15 -15.46 -9.57
N HIS A 76 -7.29 -15.18 -10.87
CA HIS A 76 -8.44 -14.47 -11.41
C HIS A 76 -9.77 -15.22 -11.16
N HIS A 77 -9.83 -16.52 -11.51
CA HIS A 77 -11.00 -17.36 -11.23
C HIS A 77 -11.35 -17.37 -9.73
N ARG A 78 -10.33 -17.50 -8.89
CA ARG A 78 -10.47 -17.52 -7.44
C ARG A 78 -11.02 -16.20 -6.87
N VAL A 79 -10.57 -15.05 -7.38
CA VAL A 79 -11.07 -13.73 -7.00
C VAL A 79 -12.54 -13.58 -7.37
N ILE A 80 -12.93 -13.99 -8.58
CA ILE A 80 -14.34 -13.97 -9.01
C ILE A 80 -15.20 -14.86 -8.10
N LEU A 81 -14.74 -16.09 -7.84
CA LEU A 81 -15.46 -17.02 -6.97
C LEU A 81 -15.68 -16.45 -5.56
N ILE A 82 -14.64 -15.89 -4.95
CA ILE A 82 -14.76 -15.27 -3.62
C ILE A 82 -15.68 -14.06 -3.66
N ALA A 83 -15.62 -13.23 -4.69
CA ALA A 83 -16.50 -12.07 -4.84
C ALA A 83 -17.97 -12.50 -4.94
N LEU A 84 -18.27 -13.55 -5.71
CA LEU A 84 -19.62 -14.13 -5.80
C LEU A 84 -20.10 -14.68 -4.46
N LEU A 85 -19.27 -15.47 -3.75
CA LEU A 85 -19.62 -16.02 -2.44
C LEU A 85 -19.90 -14.89 -1.43
N ARG A 86 -19.06 -13.85 -1.38
CA ARG A 86 -19.28 -12.70 -0.48
C ARG A 86 -20.58 -11.94 -0.76
N ARG A 87 -21.07 -11.96 -2.00
CA ARG A 87 -22.35 -11.34 -2.38
C ARG A 87 -23.54 -12.21 -1.98
N GLN A 88 -23.39 -13.52 -1.98
CA GLN A 88 -24.47 -14.47 -1.65
C GLN A 88 -24.73 -14.60 -0.14
N TYR A 89 -23.71 -14.39 0.68
CA TYR A 89 -23.80 -14.47 2.16
C TYR A 89 -23.85 -13.10 2.85
N ARG A 90 -24.25 -12.06 2.11
CA ARG A 90 -24.54 -10.72 2.64
C ARG A 90 -26.04 -10.49 2.63
#